data_AF-A0A1Q5AX94-F1
#
_entry.id   AF-A0A1Q5AX94-F1
#
_cell.length_a   1.000
_cell.length_b   1.000
_cell.length_c   1.000
_cell.angle_alpha   90.00
_cell.angle_beta   90.00
_cell.angle_gamma   90.00
#
_symmetry.space_group_name_H-M   'P 1'
#
loop_
_entity.id
_entity.type
_entity.pdbx_description
1 polymer ?
#
loop_
_entity_poly.entity_id
_entity_poly.type
_entity_poly.pdbx_seq_one_letter_code
_entity_poly.pdbx_strand_id
1 'polypeptide(L)'
;MSVTDQQPAGEHPAGGDPREALQDRIAADSLTTRRDYLRIVTTVSGGLAVGGIGVAAGILHRHGDGEEGKAPEPKRIAGGLPPGESIAFRYPGEEDRAVAVRLDDGTLVGYSAVCTHLACAVLWRKDRGTEGELYCPCHEGVFDARSGEVTAGPPPRGLPKVVVIEQDDGSVWAVGTTRSGESVEEGLCRQLGGERPELAARIGCPGTDGGAESPPRAVTGPRARNRATGERPAPRADGARDVGSRVTGPAVRPAPAAGSGSVTGPGRGAGAASATAEKPGGRA
;
A
#
# COMPACT_ATOMS: atom_id res chain seq x y z
N MET A 1 35.32 -0.57 23.83
CA MET A 1 36.72 -1.02 23.66
C MET A 1 37.59 0.21 23.83
N SER A 2 38.28 0.27 24.97
CA SER A 2 38.92 1.47 25.50
C SER A 2 40.33 1.59 24.92
N VAL A 3 40.60 2.64 24.15
CA VAL A 3 41.92 2.93 23.58
C VAL A 3 42.73 3.71 24.61
N THR A 4 43.18 3.03 25.65
CA THR A 4 44.19 3.52 26.59
C THR A 4 44.98 2.33 27.08
N ASP A 5 45.75 1.71 26.18
CA ASP A 5 46.86 0.85 26.58
C ASP A 5 48.13 1.70 26.53
N GLN A 6 48.65 2.02 27.71
CA GLN A 6 49.89 2.76 27.86
C GLN A 6 51.04 1.77 27.64
N GLN A 7 51.74 1.92 26.53
CA GLN A 7 52.86 1.07 26.15
C GLN A 7 53.91 1.06 27.28
N PRO A 8 54.47 -0.11 27.65
CA PRO A 8 55.44 -0.20 28.73
C PRO A 8 56.69 0.61 28.36
N ALA A 9 57.22 1.34 29.35
CA ALA A 9 58.46 2.09 29.22
C ALA A 9 59.62 1.14 28.90
N GLY A 10 59.98 1.06 27.62
CA GLY A 10 61.18 0.33 27.20
C GLY A 10 62.43 1.02 27.74
N GLU A 11 63.35 0.21 28.26
CA GLU A 11 64.69 0.62 28.73
C GLU A 11 65.36 1.58 27.73
N HIS A 12 65.71 2.78 28.20
CA HIS A 12 66.50 3.73 27.42
C HIS A 12 67.96 3.23 27.33
N PRO A 13 68.54 3.08 26.12
CA PRO A 13 69.98 2.89 26.01
C PRO A 13 70.65 4.18 26.49
N ALA A 14 71.39 4.08 27.60
CA ALA A 14 72.20 5.18 28.13
C ALA A 14 73.35 5.45 27.14
N GLY A 15 73.19 6.44 26.26
CA GLY A 15 74.29 6.91 25.41
C GLY A 15 73.97 7.70 24.13
N GLY A 16 72.69 7.87 23.73
CA GLY A 16 72.34 8.64 22.52
C GLY A 16 72.04 10.13 22.77
N ASP A 17 72.30 10.99 21.79
CA ASP A 17 71.92 12.41 21.87
C ASP A 17 70.38 12.53 21.96
N PRO A 18 69.81 13.15 23.01
CA PRO A 18 68.37 13.35 23.11
C PRO A 18 67.76 14.12 21.93
N ARG A 19 68.56 14.88 21.18
CA ARG A 19 68.11 15.52 19.93
C ARG A 19 67.88 14.53 18.80
N GLU A 20 68.72 13.50 18.67
CA GLU A 20 68.57 12.45 17.66
C GLU A 20 67.31 11.63 17.95
N ALA A 21 67.07 11.28 19.21
CA ALA A 21 65.84 10.57 19.61
C ALA A 21 64.56 11.39 19.36
N LEU A 22 64.61 12.72 19.48
CA LEU A 22 63.50 13.60 19.12
C LEU A 22 63.31 13.68 17.60
N GLN A 23 64.39 13.75 16.83
CA GLN A 23 64.34 13.76 15.37
C GLN A 23 63.79 12.46 14.81
N ASP A 24 64.17 11.30 15.36
CA ASP A 24 63.62 10.00 14.97
C ASP A 24 62.13 9.88 15.26
N ARG A 25 61.66 10.43 16.40
CA ARG A 25 60.22 10.50 16.70
C ARG A 25 59.45 11.42 15.75
N ILE A 26 60.02 12.58 15.41
CA ILE A 26 59.43 13.52 14.43
C ILE A 26 59.42 12.91 13.02
N ALA A 27 60.47 12.17 12.65
CA ALA A 27 60.56 11.45 11.38
C ALA A 27 59.60 10.25 11.33
N ALA A 28 59.38 9.55 12.45
CA ALA A 28 58.37 8.48 12.54
C ALA A 28 56.93 9.01 12.44
N ASP A 29 56.64 10.20 13.00
CA ASP A 29 55.35 10.91 12.83
C ASP A 29 55.15 11.45 11.39
N SER A 30 56.19 11.43 10.54
CA SER A 30 56.13 11.95 9.17
C SER A 30 55.45 11.00 8.17
N LEU A 31 55.10 9.77 8.57
CA LEU A 31 54.45 8.78 7.70
C LEU A 31 53.03 9.18 7.27
N THR A 32 52.42 10.16 7.93
CA THR A 32 51.21 10.81 7.43
C THR A 32 51.35 12.31 7.62
N THR A 33 51.75 13.04 6.57
CA THR A 33 51.78 14.50 6.69
C THR A 33 50.37 15.02 6.97
N ARG A 34 50.24 16.15 7.67
CA ARG A 34 48.92 16.81 7.85
C ARG A 34 48.18 16.98 6.52
N ARG A 35 48.92 17.19 5.42
CA ARG A 35 48.37 17.30 4.07
C ARG A 35 47.84 15.98 3.54
N ASP A 36 48.54 14.87 3.77
CA ASP A 36 48.09 13.55 3.33
C ASP A 36 46.89 13.06 4.14
N TYR A 37 46.88 13.32 5.45
CA TYR A 37 45.70 13.08 6.28
C TYR A 37 44.48 13.85 5.76
N LEU A 38 44.62 15.15 5.49
CA LEU A 38 43.53 15.95 4.93
C LEU A 38 43.10 15.47 3.54
N ARG A 39 44.03 15.05 2.67
CA ARG A 39 43.70 14.47 1.36
C ARG A 39 42.90 13.17 1.46
N ILE A 40 43.28 12.28 2.37
CA ILE A 40 42.57 11.00 2.56
C ILE A 40 41.16 11.26 3.08
N VAL A 41 41.03 12.08 4.13
CA VAL A 41 39.72 12.41 4.72
C VAL A 41 38.80 13.09 3.70
N THR A 42 39.31 14.08 2.96
CA THR A 42 38.51 14.79 1.95
C THR A 42 38.12 13.88 0.78
N THR A 43 39.01 12.99 0.35
CA THR A 43 38.72 12.07 -0.77
C THR A 43 37.71 11.00 -0.39
N VAL A 44 37.87 10.36 0.78
CA VAL A 44 36.93 9.33 1.26
C VAL A 44 35.56 9.94 1.56
N SER A 45 35.52 11.08 2.26
CA SER A 45 34.27 11.77 2.57
C SER A 45 33.59 12.30 1.31
N GLY A 46 34.37 12.86 0.37
CA GLY A 46 33.87 13.32 -0.92
C GLY A 46 33.32 12.17 -1.77
N GLY A 47 34.02 11.04 -1.82
CA GLY A 47 33.56 9.83 -2.51
C GLY A 47 32.24 9.29 -1.94
N LEU A 48 32.11 9.23 -0.61
CA LEU A 48 30.86 8.84 0.05
C LEU A 48 29.73 9.84 -0.20
N ALA A 49 30.02 11.14 -0.19
CA ALA A 49 29.03 12.17 -0.49
C ALA A 49 28.52 12.06 -1.94
N VAL A 50 29.43 11.93 -2.91
CA VAL A 50 29.07 11.74 -4.33
C VAL A 50 28.33 10.43 -4.54
N GLY A 51 28.78 9.34 -3.92
CA GLY A 51 28.08 8.06 -3.96
C GLY A 51 26.68 8.14 -3.37
N GLY A 52 26.52 8.82 -2.23
CA GLY A 52 25.22 9.06 -1.60
C GLY A 52 24.28 9.89 -2.47
N ILE A 53 24.80 10.93 -3.14
CA ILE A 53 24.04 11.72 -4.12
C ILE A 53 23.61 10.85 -5.31
N GLY A 54 24.50 10.00 -5.83
CA GLY A 54 24.18 9.08 -6.92
C GLY A 54 23.06 8.10 -6.57
N VAL A 55 23.13 7.50 -5.37
CA VAL A 55 22.07 6.62 -4.86
C VAL A 55 20.76 7.39 -4.67
N ALA A 56 20.82 8.59 -4.05
CA ALA A 56 19.65 9.42 -3.84
C ALA A 56 18.98 9.82 -5.17
N ALA A 57 19.77 10.19 -6.19
CA ALA A 57 19.24 10.50 -7.52
C ALA A 57 18.53 9.30 -8.16
N GLY A 58 19.10 8.10 -8.04
CA GLY A 58 18.46 6.87 -8.53
C GLY A 58 17.19 6.48 -7.78
N ILE A 59 17.17 6.62 -6.44
CA ILE A 59 15.99 6.32 -5.62
C ILE A 59 14.89 7.36 -5.87
N LEU A 60 15.24 8.65 -5.99
CA LEU A 60 14.27 9.70 -6.24
C LEU A 60 13.62 9.56 -7.62
N HIS A 61 14.31 9.02 -8.62
CA HIS A 61 13.70 8.66 -9.90
C HIS A 61 12.72 7.47 -9.81
N ARG A 62 12.86 6.63 -8.79
CA ARG A 62 12.05 5.40 -8.60
C ARG A 62 10.86 5.61 -7.66
N HIS A 63 10.95 6.57 -6.74
CA HIS A 63 9.90 6.93 -5.79
C HIS A 63 9.29 8.30 -6.04
N GLY A 64 9.94 9.13 -6.86
CA GLY A 64 9.33 10.27 -7.49
C GLY A 64 8.38 9.77 -8.56
N ASP A 65 7.18 10.33 -8.52
CA ASP A 65 6.17 10.28 -9.58
C ASP A 65 6.89 10.14 -10.95
N GLY A 66 6.79 8.97 -11.57
CA GLY A 66 7.52 8.68 -12.82
C GLY A 66 7.26 9.80 -13.82
N GLU A 67 8.32 10.44 -14.31
CA GLU A 67 8.27 11.64 -15.16
C GLU A 67 7.25 12.69 -14.67
N GLU A 68 7.62 13.47 -13.66
CA GLU A 68 7.09 14.82 -13.37
C GLU A 68 5.60 15.01 -13.67
N GLY A 69 4.71 14.41 -12.87
CA GLY A 69 3.29 14.71 -12.94
C GLY A 69 2.57 14.20 -14.19
N LYS A 70 3.19 13.26 -14.94
CA LYS A 70 2.51 12.58 -16.03
C LYS A 70 1.45 11.62 -15.52
N ALA A 71 0.21 11.82 -15.96
CA ALA A 71 -0.89 10.90 -15.71
C ALA A 71 -0.54 9.55 -16.34
N PRO A 72 -0.65 8.43 -15.58
CA PRO A 72 -0.36 7.13 -16.14
C PRO A 72 -1.31 6.82 -17.30
N GLU A 73 -0.76 6.24 -18.37
CA GLU A 73 -1.54 5.89 -19.55
C GLU A 73 -2.54 4.78 -19.20
N PRO A 74 -3.83 4.90 -19.60
CA PRO A 74 -4.81 3.86 -19.39
C PRO A 74 -4.35 2.51 -19.95
N LYS A 75 -4.38 1.47 -19.12
CA LYS A 75 -3.95 0.12 -19.48
C LYS A 75 -5.11 -0.86 -19.34
N ARG A 76 -5.42 -1.59 -20.41
CA ARG A 76 -6.39 -2.68 -20.35
C ARG A 76 -5.79 -3.83 -19.55
N ILE A 77 -6.47 -4.22 -18.47
CA ILE A 77 -6.01 -5.30 -17.58
C ILE A 77 -6.70 -6.63 -17.88
N ALA A 78 -7.97 -6.60 -18.33
CA ALA A 78 -8.72 -7.80 -18.67
C ALA A 78 -9.81 -7.51 -19.72
N GLY A 79 -10.29 -8.55 -20.40
CA GLY A 79 -11.50 -8.46 -21.24
C GLY A 79 -12.81 -8.61 -20.48
N GLY A 80 -12.72 -8.94 -19.21
CA GLY A 80 -13.81 -9.16 -18.27
C GLY A 80 -13.22 -9.68 -16.97
N LEU A 81 -13.82 -9.32 -15.85
CA LEU A 81 -13.47 -9.87 -14.54
C LEU A 81 -14.78 -10.28 -13.84
N PRO A 82 -15.15 -11.57 -13.83
CA PRO A 82 -16.36 -12.05 -13.18
C PRO A 82 -16.41 -11.76 -11.67
N PRO A 83 -17.61 -11.69 -11.05
CA PRO A 83 -17.74 -11.53 -9.61
C PRO A 83 -17.02 -12.64 -8.84
N GLY A 84 -16.25 -12.22 -7.84
CA GLY A 84 -15.49 -13.13 -7.02
C GLY A 84 -14.18 -13.61 -7.65
N GLU A 85 -13.68 -12.94 -8.69
CA GLU A 85 -12.36 -13.17 -9.28
C GLU A 85 -11.41 -11.99 -9.01
N SER A 86 -10.11 -12.27 -9.10
CA SER A 86 -9.07 -11.25 -9.07
C SER A 86 -8.03 -11.47 -10.14
N ILE A 87 -7.35 -10.39 -10.52
CA ILE A 87 -6.25 -10.41 -11.47
C ILE A 87 -5.09 -9.59 -10.94
N ALA A 88 -3.89 -10.17 -11.00
CA ALA A 88 -2.64 -9.47 -10.74
C ALA A 88 -2.10 -8.88 -12.04
N PHE A 89 -1.62 -7.64 -12.01
CA PHE A 89 -1.11 -6.93 -13.18
C PHE A 89 -0.01 -5.93 -12.78
N ARG A 90 0.54 -5.23 -13.78
CA ARG A 90 1.57 -4.21 -13.62
C ARG A 90 1.06 -2.84 -14.04
N TYR A 91 1.04 -1.88 -13.10
CA TYR A 91 0.55 -0.52 -13.30
C TYR A 91 0.98 0.40 -12.13
N PRO A 92 1.39 1.66 -12.37
CA PRO A 92 1.46 2.33 -13.67
C PRO A 92 2.66 1.90 -14.52
N GLY A 93 3.80 1.58 -13.91
CA GLY A 93 4.99 1.06 -14.59
C GLY A 93 5.03 -0.46 -14.64
N GLU A 94 6.01 -0.99 -15.37
CA GLU A 94 6.23 -2.44 -15.48
C GLU A 94 6.75 -3.06 -14.16
N GLU A 95 7.26 -2.26 -13.23
CA GLU A 95 7.73 -2.76 -11.94
C GLU A 95 6.68 -2.66 -10.83
N ASP A 96 5.60 -1.93 -11.07
CA ASP A 96 4.56 -1.63 -10.08
C ASP A 96 3.50 -2.73 -10.08
N ARG A 97 3.54 -3.58 -9.05
CA ARG A 97 2.58 -4.68 -8.91
C ARG A 97 1.25 -4.15 -8.39
N ALA A 98 0.17 -4.56 -9.04
CA ALA A 98 -1.21 -4.21 -8.70
C ALA A 98 -2.11 -5.45 -8.71
N VAL A 99 -3.24 -5.34 -8.03
CA VAL A 99 -4.32 -6.34 -8.01
C VAL A 99 -5.65 -5.65 -8.22
N ALA A 100 -6.48 -6.22 -9.09
CA ALA A 100 -7.88 -5.85 -9.24
C ALA A 100 -8.73 -7.02 -8.75
N VAL A 101 -9.79 -6.72 -8.04
CA VAL A 101 -10.71 -7.70 -7.46
C VAL A 101 -12.11 -7.27 -7.84
N ARG A 102 -12.93 -8.21 -8.32
CA ARG A 102 -14.37 -8.02 -8.32
C ARG A 102 -14.95 -8.78 -7.14
N LEU A 103 -15.58 -8.05 -6.22
CA LEU A 103 -16.26 -8.64 -5.08
C LEU A 103 -17.50 -9.42 -5.56
N ASP A 104 -18.03 -10.31 -4.71
CA ASP A 104 -19.18 -11.16 -5.09
C ASP A 104 -20.46 -10.35 -5.36
N ASP A 105 -20.57 -9.12 -4.83
CA ASP A 105 -21.67 -8.19 -5.13
C ASP A 105 -21.50 -7.42 -6.46
N GLY A 106 -20.40 -7.68 -7.19
CA GLY A 106 -20.08 -7.05 -8.46
C GLY A 106 -19.21 -5.79 -8.35
N THR A 107 -18.92 -5.30 -7.13
CA THR A 107 -18.06 -4.13 -6.92
C THR A 107 -16.65 -4.42 -7.44
N LEU A 108 -16.17 -3.56 -8.33
CA LEU A 108 -14.81 -3.63 -8.86
C LEU A 108 -13.88 -2.69 -8.07
N VAL A 109 -12.79 -3.22 -7.55
CA VAL A 109 -11.78 -2.48 -6.76
C VAL A 109 -10.38 -2.82 -7.22
N GLY A 110 -9.44 -1.90 -7.03
CA GLY A 110 -8.05 -2.06 -7.42
C GLY A 110 -7.08 -1.42 -6.44
N TYR A 111 -5.96 -2.09 -6.20
CA TYR A 111 -4.93 -1.68 -5.24
C TYR A 111 -3.53 -1.99 -5.73
N SER A 112 -2.55 -1.27 -5.20
CA SER A 112 -1.17 -1.73 -5.24
C SER A 112 -1.07 -3.07 -4.51
N ALA A 113 -0.42 -4.05 -5.14
CA ALA A 113 -0.13 -5.36 -4.54
C ALA A 113 1.18 -5.33 -3.72
N VAL A 114 1.56 -4.15 -3.19
CA VAL A 114 2.76 -3.89 -2.41
C VAL A 114 2.36 -3.45 -1.01
N CYS A 115 2.71 -4.27 -0.02
CA CYS A 115 2.39 -4.01 1.38
C CYS A 115 3.08 -2.74 1.88
N THR A 116 2.33 -1.88 2.56
CA THR A 116 2.81 -0.60 3.10
C THR A 116 3.73 -0.73 4.32
N HIS A 117 3.94 -1.97 4.82
CA HIS A 117 4.92 -2.25 5.87
C HIS A 117 6.36 -2.29 5.28
N LEU A 118 6.69 -3.35 4.53
CA LEU A 118 8.04 -3.61 4.00
C LEU A 118 8.00 -4.16 2.55
N ALA A 119 7.04 -3.69 1.75
CA ALA A 119 6.94 -3.94 0.30
C ALA A 119 6.79 -5.40 -0.16
N CYS A 120 6.37 -6.30 0.75
CA CYS A 120 5.96 -7.65 0.40
C CYS A 120 4.73 -7.67 -0.53
N ALA A 121 4.53 -8.79 -1.25
CA ALA A 121 3.35 -8.97 -2.08
C ALA A 121 2.07 -9.07 -1.23
N VAL A 122 1.00 -8.42 -1.68
CA VAL A 122 -0.34 -8.55 -1.12
C VAL A 122 -1.18 -9.42 -2.05
N LEU A 123 -1.91 -10.36 -1.47
CA LEU A 123 -2.74 -11.33 -2.17
C LEU A 123 -4.20 -11.19 -1.73
N TRP A 124 -5.15 -11.33 -2.64
CA TRP A 124 -6.55 -11.42 -2.25
C TRP A 124 -6.91 -12.85 -1.84
N ARG A 125 -7.52 -12.99 -0.65
CA ARG A 125 -8.05 -14.26 -0.13
C ARG A 125 -9.57 -14.20 -0.11
N LYS A 126 -10.20 -14.83 -1.11
CA LYS A 126 -11.66 -14.87 -1.23
C LYS A 126 -12.32 -15.62 -0.07
N ASP A 127 -11.66 -16.65 0.46
CA ASP A 127 -12.18 -17.56 1.48
C ASP A 127 -12.21 -16.96 2.91
N ARG A 128 -11.84 -15.69 3.07
CA ARG A 128 -11.68 -15.04 4.37
C ARG A 128 -12.60 -13.84 4.51
N GLY A 129 -13.50 -13.89 5.49
CA GLY A 129 -14.54 -12.87 5.67
C GLY A 129 -15.70 -13.03 4.67
N THR A 130 -16.60 -12.05 4.63
CA THR A 130 -17.78 -12.08 3.75
C THR A 130 -17.47 -11.62 2.32
N GLU A 131 -16.47 -10.74 2.15
CA GLU A 131 -16.10 -10.14 0.86
C GLU A 131 -14.67 -10.52 0.42
N GLY A 132 -14.03 -11.43 1.16
CA GLY A 132 -12.60 -11.67 1.06
C GLY A 132 -11.78 -10.64 1.87
N GLU A 133 -10.46 -10.81 1.88
CA GLU A 133 -9.52 -9.85 2.46
C GLU A 133 -8.24 -9.76 1.63
N LEU A 134 -7.53 -8.65 1.73
CA LEU A 134 -6.20 -8.47 1.15
C LEU A 134 -5.15 -8.80 2.20
N TYR A 135 -4.27 -9.75 1.92
CA TYR A 135 -3.37 -10.33 2.91
C TYR A 135 -1.90 -10.28 2.48
N CYS A 136 -1.05 -9.87 3.42
CA CYS A 136 0.40 -9.91 3.30
C CYS A 136 0.97 -10.98 4.25
N PRO A 137 1.61 -12.04 3.72
CA PRO A 137 2.09 -13.17 4.54
C PRO A 137 3.34 -12.88 5.36
N CYS A 138 4.09 -11.80 5.06
CA CYS A 138 5.40 -11.57 5.69
C CYS A 138 5.32 -11.31 7.20
N HIS A 139 4.32 -10.54 7.62
CA HIS A 139 4.10 -10.19 9.03
C HIS A 139 2.59 -10.08 9.32
N GLU A 140 1.80 -10.92 8.64
CA GLU A 140 0.35 -11.03 8.84
C GLU A 140 -0.42 -9.70 8.71
N GLY A 141 -0.03 -8.87 7.73
CA GLY A 141 -0.76 -7.65 7.42
C GLY A 141 -2.09 -7.97 6.73
N VAL A 142 -3.18 -7.40 7.21
CA VAL A 142 -4.52 -7.59 6.63
C VAL A 142 -5.10 -6.23 6.27
N PHE A 143 -5.71 -6.17 5.09
CA PHE A 143 -6.43 -5.01 4.60
C PHE A 143 -7.83 -5.41 4.18
N ASP A 144 -8.78 -4.52 4.41
CA ASP A 144 -10.16 -4.66 3.97
C ASP A 144 -10.25 -4.75 2.44
N ALA A 145 -10.98 -5.71 1.90
CA ALA A 145 -11.04 -5.94 0.46
C ALA A 145 -11.73 -4.82 -0.32
N ARG A 146 -12.68 -4.10 0.31
CA ARG A 146 -13.49 -3.07 -0.34
C ARG A 146 -12.87 -1.68 -0.27
N SER A 147 -12.21 -1.36 0.83
CA SER A 147 -11.62 -0.03 1.08
C SER A 147 -10.11 -0.01 0.91
N GLY A 148 -9.42 -1.15 1.13
CA GLY A 148 -7.96 -1.24 1.17
C GLY A 148 -7.35 -0.74 2.49
N GLU A 149 -8.19 -0.40 3.48
CA GLU A 149 -7.73 0.07 4.79
C GLU A 149 -7.14 -1.07 5.62
N VAL A 150 -6.19 -0.73 6.49
CA VAL A 150 -5.56 -1.73 7.38
C VAL A 150 -6.58 -2.19 8.42
N THR A 151 -6.79 -3.50 8.50
CA THR A 151 -7.67 -4.11 9.51
C THR A 151 -6.89 -4.89 10.56
N ALA A 152 -5.69 -5.38 10.24
CA ALA A 152 -4.81 -6.04 11.19
C ALA A 152 -3.33 -6.01 10.76
N GLY A 153 -2.46 -6.34 11.72
CA GLY A 153 -1.02 -6.47 11.53
C GLY A 153 -0.26 -5.14 11.66
N PRO A 154 1.04 -5.15 11.34
CA PRO A 154 1.92 -3.98 11.45
C PRO A 154 1.79 -2.90 10.35
N PRO A 155 1.12 -3.08 9.18
CA PRO A 155 1.08 -2.01 8.18
C PRO A 155 0.58 -0.67 8.76
N PRO A 156 1.29 0.45 8.54
CA PRO A 156 0.95 1.72 9.20
C PRO A 156 -0.17 2.50 8.49
N ARG A 157 -0.53 2.11 7.25
CA ARG A 157 -1.48 2.83 6.39
C ARG A 157 -2.11 1.89 5.36
N GLY A 158 -3.32 2.22 4.91
CA GLY A 158 -4.05 1.48 3.88
C GLY A 158 -3.29 1.42 2.54
N LEU A 159 -3.69 0.49 1.67
CA LEU A 159 -3.03 0.33 0.37
C LEU A 159 -3.29 1.52 -0.56
N PRO A 160 -2.30 1.95 -1.35
CA PRO A 160 -2.53 2.84 -2.48
C PRO A 160 -3.57 2.21 -3.44
N LYS A 161 -4.55 3.00 -3.88
CA LYS A 161 -5.61 2.51 -4.78
C LYS A 161 -5.13 2.59 -6.23
N VAL A 162 -5.53 1.62 -7.02
CA VAL A 162 -5.45 1.66 -8.48
C VAL A 162 -6.86 1.84 -9.00
N VAL A 163 -7.09 2.94 -9.71
CA VAL A 163 -8.42 3.27 -10.22
C VAL A 163 -8.70 2.37 -11.41
N VAL A 164 -9.66 1.48 -11.22
CA VAL A 164 -10.10 0.51 -12.22
C VAL A 164 -11.51 0.85 -12.67
N ILE A 165 -11.73 0.79 -13.98
CA ILE A 165 -13.03 1.04 -14.60
C ILE A 165 -13.39 -0.14 -15.50
N GLU A 166 -14.68 -0.43 -15.59
CA GLU A 166 -15.25 -1.36 -16.54
C GLU A 166 -15.93 -0.55 -17.65
N GLN A 167 -15.67 -0.94 -18.90
CA GLN A 167 -16.29 -0.34 -20.09
C GLN A 167 -17.53 -1.11 -20.50
N ASP A 168 -18.33 -0.54 -21.41
CA ASP A 168 -19.58 -1.15 -21.91
C ASP A 168 -19.38 -2.52 -22.57
N ASP A 169 -18.18 -2.80 -23.09
CA ASP A 169 -17.80 -4.09 -23.68
C ASP A 169 -17.37 -5.14 -22.64
N GLY A 170 -17.43 -4.81 -21.35
CA GLY A 170 -16.99 -5.63 -20.22
C GLY A 170 -15.49 -5.59 -19.96
N SER A 171 -14.71 -4.86 -20.78
CA SER A 171 -13.26 -4.77 -20.57
C SER A 171 -12.92 -3.93 -19.34
N VAL A 172 -11.90 -4.38 -18.61
CA VAL A 172 -11.46 -3.70 -17.38
C VAL A 172 -10.15 -2.98 -17.65
N TRP A 173 -10.07 -1.74 -17.20
CA TRP A 173 -8.95 -0.82 -17.43
C TRP A 173 -8.46 -0.22 -16.12
N ALA A 174 -7.15 -0.08 -15.97
CA ALA A 174 -6.53 0.76 -14.94
C ALA A 174 -6.22 2.14 -15.53
N VAL A 175 -6.63 3.21 -14.83
CA VAL A 175 -6.62 4.59 -15.37
C VAL A 175 -5.98 5.63 -14.45
N GLY A 176 -5.58 5.26 -13.23
CA GLY A 176 -4.98 6.18 -12.28
C GLY A 176 -4.54 5.47 -11.00
N THR A 177 -3.81 6.18 -10.15
CA THR A 177 -3.38 5.67 -8.84
C THR A 177 -3.46 6.75 -7.77
N THR A 178 -3.73 6.34 -6.53
CA THR A 178 -3.66 7.22 -5.37
C THR A 178 -2.40 6.94 -4.55
N ARG A 179 -2.06 7.84 -3.63
CA ARG A 179 -1.17 7.54 -2.50
C ARG A 179 -2.00 6.89 -1.38
N SER A 180 -1.34 6.24 -0.42
CA SER A 180 -2.07 5.68 0.73
C SER A 180 -2.75 6.78 1.55
N GLY A 181 -3.99 6.53 1.94
CA GLY A 181 -4.81 7.50 2.68
C GLY A 181 -5.33 8.66 1.83
N GLU A 182 -4.96 8.73 0.56
CA GLU A 182 -5.47 9.72 -0.37
C GLU A 182 -6.78 9.25 -1.01
N SER A 183 -7.72 10.18 -1.19
CA SER A 183 -8.96 9.88 -1.92
C SER A 183 -8.70 9.66 -3.41
N VAL A 184 -9.63 8.99 -4.08
CA VAL A 184 -9.55 8.76 -5.53
C VAL A 184 -9.56 10.08 -6.30
N GLU A 185 -10.37 11.04 -5.85
CA GLU A 185 -10.47 12.37 -6.45
C GLU A 185 -9.16 13.15 -6.35
N GLU A 186 -8.57 13.25 -5.15
CA GLU A 186 -7.29 13.94 -4.93
C GLU A 186 -6.17 13.29 -5.76
N GLY A 187 -6.12 11.95 -5.79
CA GLY A 187 -5.12 11.21 -6.56
C GLY A 187 -5.23 11.47 -8.05
N LEU A 188 -6.45 11.44 -8.61
CA LEU A 188 -6.70 11.78 -10.01
C LEU A 188 -6.36 13.25 -10.29
N CYS A 189 -6.76 14.17 -9.44
CA CYS A 189 -6.51 15.59 -9.64
C CYS A 189 -5.02 15.92 -9.61
N ARG A 190 -4.23 15.29 -8.72
CA ARG A 190 -2.77 15.41 -8.75
C ARG A 190 -2.18 14.90 -10.08
N GLN A 191 -2.67 13.77 -10.58
CA GLN A 191 -2.14 13.15 -11.81
C GLN A 191 -2.56 13.91 -13.07
N LEU A 192 -3.77 14.47 -13.10
CA LEU A 192 -4.34 15.10 -14.30
C LEU A 192 -4.10 16.60 -14.40
N GLY A 193 -3.85 17.27 -13.27
CA GLY A 193 -3.81 18.73 -13.19
C GLY A 193 -2.74 19.40 -14.07
N GLY A 194 -1.63 18.71 -14.36
CA GLY A 194 -0.57 19.23 -15.23
C GLY A 194 -0.77 18.96 -16.72
N GLU A 195 -1.37 17.83 -17.08
CA GLU A 195 -1.36 17.32 -18.46
C GLU A 195 -2.70 17.38 -19.19
N ARG A 196 -3.82 17.30 -18.47
CA ARG A 196 -5.17 17.26 -19.05
C ARG A 196 -6.12 18.20 -18.31
N PRO A 197 -5.90 19.53 -18.39
CA PRO A 197 -6.69 20.52 -17.65
C PRO A 197 -8.19 20.43 -17.96
N GLU A 198 -8.57 20.10 -19.19
CA GLU A 198 -9.97 19.88 -19.59
C GLU A 198 -10.61 18.68 -18.90
N LEU A 199 -9.87 17.59 -18.72
CA LEU A 199 -10.37 16.42 -18.01
C LEU A 199 -10.42 16.69 -16.49
N ALA A 200 -9.42 17.39 -15.96
CA ALA A 200 -9.40 17.81 -14.57
C ALA A 200 -10.58 18.75 -14.23
N ALA A 201 -10.92 19.68 -15.12
CA ALA A 201 -12.11 20.54 -14.99
C ALA A 201 -13.42 19.74 -15.00
N ARG A 202 -13.52 18.72 -15.88
CA ARG A 202 -14.70 17.84 -15.92
C ARG A 202 -14.85 16.97 -14.67
N ILE A 203 -13.76 16.59 -14.02
CA ILE A 203 -13.75 15.84 -12.76
C ILE A 203 -14.04 16.78 -11.57
N GLY A 204 -13.87 18.10 -11.75
CA GLY A 204 -14.11 19.09 -10.71
C GLY A 204 -12.89 19.33 -9.82
N CYS A 205 -11.68 19.12 -10.36
CA CYS A 205 -10.46 19.31 -9.59
C CYS A 205 -10.31 20.75 -9.08
N PRO A 206 -9.93 20.95 -7.81
CA PRO A 206 -9.79 22.29 -7.24
C PRO A 206 -8.73 23.11 -7.99
N GLY A 207 -9.08 24.35 -8.38
CA GLY A 207 -8.18 25.26 -9.10
C GLY A 207 -8.25 25.20 -10.63
N THR A 208 -9.21 24.46 -11.21
CA THR A 208 -9.45 24.38 -12.67
C THR A 208 -10.63 25.24 -13.16
N ASP A 209 -11.17 26.09 -12.29
CA ASP A 209 -12.35 26.93 -12.45
C ASP A 209 -12.12 28.21 -13.29
N GLY A 210 -11.29 28.11 -14.34
CA GLY A 210 -11.03 29.19 -15.27
C GLY A 210 -10.97 28.72 -16.72
N GLY A 211 -12.09 28.28 -17.30
CA GLY A 211 -12.06 27.93 -18.73
C GLY A 211 -13.26 27.30 -19.42
N ALA A 212 -14.44 27.13 -18.82
CA ALA A 212 -15.69 26.93 -19.58
C ALA A 212 -16.87 27.07 -18.64
N GLU A 213 -17.87 27.85 -19.04
CA GLU A 213 -19.12 28.07 -18.29
C GLU A 213 -19.75 26.76 -17.82
N SER A 214 -19.66 26.48 -16.53
CA SER A 214 -20.56 25.53 -15.89
C SER A 214 -21.97 26.16 -15.88
N PRO A 215 -23.02 25.46 -16.33
CA PRO A 215 -24.37 25.94 -16.11
C PRO A 215 -24.61 26.11 -14.60
N PRO A 216 -25.33 27.16 -14.18
CA PRO A 216 -25.39 27.53 -12.77
C PRO A 216 -25.96 26.37 -11.95
N ARG A 217 -25.18 25.95 -10.95
CA ARG A 217 -25.66 25.03 -9.91
C ARG A 217 -26.94 25.62 -9.31
N ALA A 218 -28.03 24.85 -9.39
CA ALA A 218 -29.29 25.22 -8.75
C ALA A 218 -29.06 25.35 -7.23
N VAL A 219 -29.02 26.58 -6.76
CA VAL A 219 -28.99 26.90 -5.33
C VAL A 219 -30.35 26.50 -4.75
N THR A 220 -30.40 25.35 -4.08
CA THR A 220 -31.53 25.03 -3.19
C THR A 220 -31.43 25.96 -1.98
N GLY A 221 -32.26 27.00 -1.97
CA GLY A 221 -32.35 27.95 -0.87
C GLY A 221 -32.79 27.31 0.45
N PRO A 222 -32.50 27.96 1.59
CA PRO A 222 -32.80 27.42 2.91
C PRO A 222 -34.30 27.41 3.18
N ARG A 223 -34.82 26.28 3.66
CA ARG A 223 -36.21 26.11 4.09
C ARG A 223 -36.58 27.14 5.15
N ALA A 224 -37.47 28.07 4.79
CA ALA A 224 -38.10 29.01 5.70
C ALA A 224 -38.97 28.26 6.72
N ARG A 225 -38.69 28.49 8.01
CA ARG A 225 -39.54 28.08 9.14
C ARG A 225 -40.69 29.07 9.22
N ASN A 226 -41.90 28.67 8.84
CA ASN A 226 -43.09 29.47 9.10
C ASN A 226 -43.49 29.35 10.58
N ARG A 227 -43.20 30.41 11.33
CA ARG A 227 -43.79 30.72 12.64
C ARG A 227 -44.99 31.63 12.37
N ALA A 228 -46.21 31.10 12.52
CA ALA A 228 -47.44 31.89 12.57
C ALA A 228 -47.99 31.90 14.00
N THR A 229 -48.37 33.09 14.43
CA THR A 229 -48.86 33.51 15.75
C THR A 229 -50.39 33.61 15.77
N GLY A 230 -51.02 33.35 16.93
CA GLY A 230 -52.43 33.67 17.28
C GLY A 230 -53.46 32.75 16.62
N GLU A 231 -54.52 32.23 17.23
CA GLU A 231 -55.35 32.69 18.35
C GLU A 231 -56.11 31.44 18.89
N ARG A 232 -56.46 31.42 20.18
CA ARG A 232 -57.24 30.34 20.82
C ARG A 232 -58.73 30.72 20.85
N PRO A 233 -59.65 29.76 20.73
CA PRO A 233 -60.62 29.63 21.82
C PRO A 233 -60.91 28.17 22.21
N ALA A 234 -61.20 27.96 23.50
CA ALA A 234 -61.78 26.72 24.06
C ALA A 234 -63.32 26.76 23.86
N PRO A 235 -64.12 25.67 24.00
CA PRO A 235 -64.27 24.96 25.29
C PRO A 235 -64.63 23.44 25.28
N ARG A 236 -64.51 22.82 26.48
CA ARG A 236 -65.26 21.69 27.12
C ARG A 236 -65.24 20.30 26.45
N ALA A 237 -64.70 19.23 27.05
CA ALA A 237 -64.97 18.50 28.31
C ALA A 237 -65.87 17.26 28.11
N ASP A 238 -65.57 16.21 28.90
CA ASP A 238 -66.24 14.90 29.09
C ASP A 238 -65.84 13.80 28.09
N GLY A 239 -65.43 12.58 28.47
CA GLY A 239 -65.27 11.91 29.75
C GLY A 239 -64.93 10.42 29.53
N ALA A 240 -64.04 9.89 30.37
CA ALA A 240 -63.96 8.53 30.94
C ALA A 240 -64.00 7.22 30.10
N ARG A 241 -63.23 6.25 30.65
CA ARG A 241 -63.25 4.76 30.55
C ARG A 241 -62.24 4.19 29.54
N ASP A 242 -61.07 3.70 29.95
CA ASP A 242 -60.75 2.52 30.78
C ASP A 242 -61.33 1.21 30.22
N VAL A 243 -60.49 0.38 29.60
CA VAL A 243 -60.39 -1.09 29.74
C VAL A 243 -59.04 -1.54 29.18
N GLY A 244 -58.20 -2.12 30.04
CA GLY A 244 -56.98 -2.82 29.62
C GLY A 244 -57.26 -4.26 29.14
N SER A 245 -56.30 -4.84 28.42
CA SER A 245 -56.07 -6.28 28.50
C SER A 245 -54.66 -6.65 28.03
N ARG A 246 -53.91 -7.29 28.94
CA ARG A 246 -52.68 -8.05 28.70
C ARG A 246 -53.07 -9.50 28.40
N VAL A 247 -52.43 -10.14 27.41
CA VAL A 247 -52.29 -11.61 27.28
C VAL A 247 -50.99 -11.86 26.49
N THR A 248 -49.85 -12.08 27.16
CA THR A 248 -49.11 -13.37 27.33
C THR A 248 -48.69 -14.11 26.05
N GLY A 249 -47.38 -14.37 25.88
CA GLY A 249 -46.82 -15.41 24.99
C GLY A 249 -47.14 -16.84 25.48
N PRO A 250 -46.53 -17.95 24.97
CA PRO A 250 -45.07 -18.07 24.78
C PRO A 250 -44.56 -19.07 23.68
N ALA A 251 -43.22 -19.20 23.64
CA ALA A 251 -42.41 -20.44 23.50
C ALA A 251 -41.92 -20.95 22.12
N VAL A 252 -40.72 -21.54 22.20
CA VAL A 252 -39.72 -21.85 21.18
C VAL A 252 -39.56 -23.38 21.00
N ARG A 253 -39.02 -23.81 19.83
CA ARG A 253 -38.20 -25.03 19.49
C ARG A 253 -38.95 -26.30 19.02
N PRO A 254 -38.29 -27.32 18.42
CA PRO A 254 -36.86 -27.49 18.02
C PRO A 254 -36.60 -28.00 16.57
N ALA A 255 -35.30 -28.08 16.23
CA ALA A 255 -34.70 -28.77 15.08
C ALA A 255 -34.66 -30.32 15.24
N PRO A 256 -34.45 -31.09 14.15
CA PRO A 256 -34.02 -32.49 14.23
C PRO A 256 -32.53 -32.69 13.90
N ALA A 257 -31.98 -33.75 14.49
CA ALA A 257 -30.59 -34.18 14.48
C ALA A 257 -30.29 -35.28 13.43
N ALA A 258 -29.01 -35.32 13.04
CA ALA A 258 -28.15 -36.44 12.64
C ALA A 258 -28.76 -37.76 12.11
N GLY A 259 -28.34 -38.14 10.89
CA GLY A 259 -28.39 -39.50 10.36
C GLY A 259 -26.98 -39.98 9.99
N SER A 260 -26.54 -41.05 10.66
CA SER A 260 -25.32 -41.81 10.45
C SER A 260 -25.37 -42.65 9.17
N GLY A 261 -24.29 -42.66 8.39
CA GLY A 261 -24.12 -43.56 7.24
C GLY A 261 -22.65 -43.88 7.00
N SER A 262 -22.20 -45.01 7.53
CA SER A 262 -20.90 -45.63 7.29
C SER A 262 -20.84 -46.26 5.89
N VAL A 263 -19.82 -45.94 5.09
CA VAL A 263 -19.38 -46.80 3.98
C VAL A 263 -17.85 -46.90 3.96
N THR A 264 -17.45 -48.15 3.88
CA THR A 264 -16.14 -48.80 3.84
C THR A 264 -15.19 -48.34 2.72
N GLY A 265 -13.89 -48.26 3.04
CA GLY A 265 -12.79 -48.34 2.06
C GLY A 265 -12.55 -49.79 1.58
N PRO A 266 -11.77 -49.98 0.51
CA PRO A 266 -10.33 -50.25 0.61
C PRO A 266 -9.54 -49.40 -0.41
N GLY A 267 -8.22 -49.23 -0.43
CA GLY A 267 -7.09 -49.88 0.21
C GLY A 267 -5.89 -49.78 -0.76
N ARG A 268 -4.82 -49.09 -0.33
CA ARG A 268 -3.38 -49.31 -0.58
C ARG A 268 -2.77 -49.43 -2.00
N GLY A 269 -1.67 -48.68 -2.17
CA GLY A 269 -0.49 -48.95 -3.01
C GLY A 269 0.24 -47.63 -3.34
N ALA A 270 1.33 -47.18 -2.69
CA ALA A 270 2.73 -47.67 -2.78
C ALA A 270 3.14 -47.98 -4.23
N GLY A 271 4.20 -47.46 -4.85
CA GLY A 271 5.37 -46.67 -4.48
C GLY A 271 6.36 -46.68 -5.67
N ALA A 272 7.54 -46.08 -5.48
CA ALA A 272 8.74 -46.05 -6.36
C ALA A 272 8.65 -45.14 -7.61
N ALA A 273 9.53 -44.15 -7.86
CA ALA A 273 10.99 -44.06 -7.84
C ALA A 273 11.69 -44.92 -8.90
N SER A 274 12.32 -44.24 -9.88
CA SER A 274 13.70 -44.45 -10.38
C SER A 274 13.87 -44.41 -11.91
N ALA A 275 15.08 -43.97 -12.30
CA ALA A 275 15.83 -44.21 -13.55
C ALA A 275 15.50 -43.29 -14.75
N THR A 276 16.32 -42.29 -15.06
CA THR A 276 17.59 -42.37 -15.85
C THR A 276 17.42 -43.06 -17.21
N ALA A 277 17.26 -42.26 -18.26
CA ALA A 277 17.40 -42.70 -19.64
C ALA A 277 18.68 -42.09 -20.23
N GLU A 278 19.74 -42.89 -20.18
CA GLU A 278 20.93 -42.81 -21.01
C GLU A 278 20.50 -43.00 -22.49
N LYS A 279 21.08 -42.23 -23.42
CA LYS A 279 20.94 -42.48 -24.87
C LYS A 279 22.33 -42.59 -25.50
N PRO A 280 22.57 -43.60 -26.35
CA PRO A 280 23.90 -43.97 -26.82
C PRO A 280 24.39 -43.07 -27.94
N GLY A 281 25.72 -43.03 -28.10
CA GLY A 281 26.43 -42.16 -29.03
C GLY A 281 26.40 -42.59 -30.50
N GLY A 282 27.19 -41.85 -31.30
CA GLY A 282 27.59 -42.29 -32.63
C GLY A 282 27.86 -41.15 -33.63
N ARG A 283 29.15 -40.82 -33.79
CA ARG A 283 29.86 -40.39 -35.02
C ARG A 283 29.31 -39.22 -35.85
N ALA A 284 30.09 -38.14 -35.94
CA ALA A 284 30.99 -37.84 -37.06
C ALA A 284 31.99 -36.75 -36.62
#